data_AF-A0AB39R8X0-F1
#
_entry.id   AF-A0AB39R8X0-F1
#
_cell.length_a   1.000
_cell.length_b   1.000
_cell.length_c   1.000
_cell.angle_alpha   90.00
_cell.angle_beta   90.00
_cell.angle_gamma   90.00
#
_symmetry.space_group_name_H-M   'P 1'
#
loop_
_entity.id
_entity.type
_entity.pdbx_description
1 polymer ?
#
loop_
_entity_poly.entity_id
_entity_poly.type
_entity_poly.pdbx_seq_one_letter_code
_entity_poly.pdbx_strand_id
1 'polypeptide(L)'
;MRKNGAMRAGLATAACGVLAAALSACGGSGGGSGAKGEGGSGSKADQPPARTVDLKRIPDVGDRLRQRIPSDSRQVVAVYGEGKDSAESTVVLYTKNGSTWDKTRSWAAHNGKKGWTNDHHEGDNRSPVGVFTLSDAGGVLADPGARLPYTRSASFQAPHYWAKSHWHDFDYVIAIDYNRVKGTAPNDPTRPEGQSKGGGIWLHMDHGSGTSACVSLSKSAMEYLLRTLDPHQHPVVVMGDKADLDA
;
A
#
# COMPACT_ATOMS: atom_id res chain seq x y z
N MET A 1 27.36 -30.14 -47.93
CA MET A 1 27.24 -29.60 -49.31
C MET A 1 25.74 -29.42 -49.56
N ARG A 2 25.10 -28.29 -49.82
CA ARG A 2 25.40 -26.97 -50.45
C ARG A 2 24.54 -25.92 -49.66
N LYS A 3 25.06 -24.84 -49.09
CA LYS A 3 25.40 -23.49 -49.61
C LYS A 3 24.26 -22.66 -50.25
N ASN A 4 24.25 -21.37 -49.83
CA ASN A 4 23.59 -20.14 -50.32
C ASN A 4 22.19 -19.87 -49.71
N GLY A 5 21.88 -18.74 -49.06
CA GLY A 5 22.24 -17.32 -49.25
C GLY A 5 20.93 -16.58 -49.63
N ALA A 6 20.57 -15.36 -49.22
CA ALA A 6 21.26 -14.20 -48.69
C ALA A 6 20.25 -13.25 -48.00
N MET A 7 20.79 -12.32 -47.20
CA MET A 7 20.09 -11.20 -46.55
C MET A 7 19.55 -10.17 -47.54
N ARG A 8 18.44 -9.49 -47.17
CA ARG A 8 18.09 -8.17 -47.71
C ARG A 8 17.62 -7.25 -46.58
N ALA A 9 18.37 -6.17 -46.40
CA ALA A 9 18.06 -5.02 -45.56
C ALA A 9 17.03 -4.11 -46.28
N GLY A 10 16.10 -3.53 -45.52
CA GLY A 10 15.15 -2.52 -45.98
C GLY A 10 15.28 -1.25 -45.12
N LEU A 11 15.32 -0.12 -45.82
CA LEU A 11 15.72 1.22 -45.37
C LEU A 11 14.73 1.93 -44.45
N ALA A 12 15.28 2.81 -43.61
CA ALA A 12 14.61 3.75 -42.74
C ALA A 12 13.99 4.94 -43.49
N THR A 13 12.84 5.43 -43.02
CA THR A 13 12.26 6.73 -43.40
C THR A 13 12.28 7.66 -42.19
N ALA A 14 13.07 8.73 -42.27
CA ALA A 14 13.10 9.84 -41.34
C ALA A 14 12.00 10.85 -41.69
N ALA A 15 11.21 11.27 -40.70
CA ALA A 15 10.23 12.34 -40.84
C ALA A 15 10.81 13.65 -40.28
N CYS A 16 10.99 14.64 -41.15
CA CYS A 16 11.28 16.03 -40.79
C CYS A 16 10.00 16.75 -40.38
N GLY A 17 10.04 17.48 -39.27
CA GLY A 17 8.97 18.40 -38.88
C GLY A 17 9.46 19.41 -37.86
N VAL A 18 10.00 20.54 -38.33
CA VAL A 18 10.26 21.73 -37.52
C VAL A 18 9.42 22.86 -38.11
N LEU A 19 8.42 23.32 -37.37
CA LEU A 19 7.66 24.54 -37.64
C LEU A 19 8.00 25.54 -36.55
N ALA A 20 8.71 26.60 -36.94
CA ALA A 20 8.86 27.81 -36.17
C ALA A 20 7.71 28.76 -36.51
N ALA A 21 7.08 29.36 -35.49
CA ALA A 21 6.27 30.55 -35.64
C ALA A 21 6.57 31.50 -34.48
N ALA A 22 6.83 32.75 -34.85
CA ALA A 22 7.34 33.82 -34.02
C ALA A 22 6.26 34.55 -33.22
N LEU A 23 6.73 35.08 -32.09
CA LEU A 23 6.33 36.27 -31.34
C LEU A 23 5.22 37.17 -31.93
N SER A 24 4.28 37.54 -31.06
CA SER A 24 3.61 38.84 -31.11
C SER A 24 3.50 39.40 -29.70
N ALA A 25 4.01 40.62 -29.58
CA ALA A 25 4.17 41.42 -28.37
C ALA A 25 2.91 42.24 -28.05
N CYS A 26 2.85 42.72 -26.80
CA CYS A 26 2.33 44.00 -26.28
C CYS A 26 2.45 43.89 -24.74
N GLY A 27 3.02 44.79 -23.97
CA GLY A 27 3.38 46.20 -24.15
C GLY A 27 4.28 46.64 -22.98
N GLY A 28 5.03 47.71 -23.17
CA GLY A 28 6.09 48.15 -22.26
C GLY A 28 5.66 49.15 -21.19
N SER A 29 6.55 49.38 -20.22
CA SER A 29 7.11 50.69 -19.86
C SER A 29 7.96 50.59 -18.58
N GLY A 30 9.07 51.34 -18.55
CA GLY A 30 9.68 51.83 -17.31
C GLY A 30 10.90 51.06 -16.80
N GLY A 31 12.09 51.48 -17.23
CA GLY A 31 13.34 51.16 -16.54
C GLY A 31 13.47 51.94 -15.24
N GLY A 32 14.04 51.30 -14.21
CA GLY A 32 14.36 51.91 -12.93
C GLY A 32 15.08 50.93 -12.02
N SER A 33 16.40 51.04 -11.96
CA SER A 33 17.28 50.28 -11.07
C SER A 33 16.94 50.51 -9.59
N GLY A 34 16.88 49.44 -8.80
CA GLY A 34 16.93 49.55 -7.33
C GLY A 34 16.36 48.34 -6.57
N ALA A 35 17.17 47.87 -5.61
CA ALA A 35 16.83 46.99 -4.48
C ALA A 35 16.59 45.49 -4.75
N LYS A 36 17.57 44.68 -4.31
CA LYS A 36 17.38 43.28 -3.91
C LYS A 36 16.33 43.22 -2.80
N GLY A 37 15.20 42.58 -3.08
CA GLY A 37 14.19 42.18 -2.10
C GLY A 37 13.86 40.70 -2.30
N GLU A 38 13.65 40.03 -1.19
CA GLU A 38 13.44 38.58 -1.04
C GLU A 38 12.24 38.06 -1.83
N GLY A 39 12.36 36.81 -2.29
CA GLY A 39 11.27 36.07 -2.94
C GLY A 39 11.50 34.58 -2.78
N GLY A 40 11.39 34.09 -1.54
CA GLY A 40 11.42 32.67 -1.23
C GLY A 40 10.37 31.93 -2.04
N SER A 41 10.83 31.00 -2.88
CA SER A 41 9.97 30.01 -3.53
C SER A 41 9.44 29.08 -2.44
N GLY A 42 8.26 29.42 -1.91
CA GLY A 42 7.51 28.57 -1.01
C GLY A 42 7.11 27.30 -1.75
N SER A 43 7.91 26.25 -1.55
CA SER A 43 7.46 24.87 -1.76
C SER A 43 6.13 24.72 -1.04
N LYS A 44 5.08 24.29 -1.76
CA LYS A 44 3.83 23.85 -1.13
C LYS A 44 4.20 22.71 -0.18
N ALA A 45 4.30 23.05 1.10
CA ALA A 45 4.51 22.10 2.17
C ALA A 45 3.33 21.12 2.16
N ASP A 46 3.64 19.83 2.13
CA ASP A 46 2.74 18.76 2.55
C ASP A 46 2.19 19.13 3.92
N GLN A 47 0.97 19.67 3.96
CA GLN A 47 0.24 19.72 5.21
C GLN A 47 -0.22 18.30 5.50
N PRO A 48 0.22 17.67 6.61
CA PRO A 48 -0.38 16.42 7.03
C PRO A 48 -1.89 16.67 7.20
N PRO A 49 -2.77 15.77 6.69
CA PRO A 49 -4.20 15.95 6.86
C PRO A 49 -4.51 16.11 8.35
N ALA A 50 -5.32 17.11 8.69
CA ALA A 50 -5.75 17.36 10.06
C ALA A 50 -6.30 16.05 10.66
N ARG A 51 -5.82 15.68 11.85
CA ARG A 51 -6.37 14.53 12.58
C ARG A 51 -7.85 14.77 12.81
N THR A 52 -8.68 13.95 12.20
CA THR A 52 -10.10 13.88 12.53
C THR A 52 -10.23 13.09 13.83
N VAL A 53 -10.73 13.73 14.87
CA VAL A 53 -10.96 13.12 16.18
C VAL A 53 -12.45 12.86 16.39
N ASP A 54 -12.77 12.05 17.39
CA ASP A 54 -14.13 11.86 17.90
C ASP A 54 -15.12 11.16 16.95
N LEU A 55 -14.63 10.34 16.02
CA LEU A 55 -15.48 9.57 15.12
C LEU A 55 -16.26 8.50 15.89
N LYS A 56 -17.58 8.41 15.67
CA LYS A 56 -18.40 7.36 16.28
C LYS A 56 -18.23 6.00 15.62
N ARG A 57 -17.74 5.98 14.38
CA ARG A 57 -17.48 4.78 13.58
C ARG A 57 -16.29 5.02 12.67
N ILE A 58 -15.69 3.94 12.18
CA ILE A 58 -14.73 4.01 11.08
C ILE A 58 -15.49 4.54 9.85
N PRO A 59 -15.04 5.63 9.21
CA PRO A 59 -15.67 6.17 8.01
C PRO A 59 -15.72 5.15 6.88
N ASP A 60 -16.78 5.22 6.06
CA ASP A 60 -16.94 4.45 4.82
C ASP A 60 -16.82 2.93 5.02
N VAL A 61 -17.22 2.45 6.21
CA VAL A 61 -17.36 1.04 6.54
C VAL A 61 -18.81 0.77 6.91
N GLY A 62 -19.52 0.11 6.00
CA GLY A 62 -20.91 -0.31 6.10
C GLY A 62 -21.17 -1.28 7.25
N ASP A 63 -22.45 -1.47 7.56
CA ASP A 63 -22.92 -2.27 8.69
C ASP A 63 -22.39 -3.71 8.66
N ARG A 64 -22.34 -4.31 7.45
CA ARG A 64 -21.89 -5.68 7.22
C ARG A 64 -20.46 -5.93 7.71
N LEU A 65 -19.51 -5.05 7.36
CA LEU A 65 -18.12 -5.18 7.79
C LEU A 65 -17.93 -4.62 9.20
N ARG A 66 -18.63 -3.55 9.57
CA ARG A 66 -18.54 -2.97 10.93
C ARG A 66 -18.88 -3.98 12.00
N GLN A 67 -19.93 -4.79 11.80
CA GLN A 67 -20.33 -5.83 12.76
C GLN A 67 -19.28 -6.94 12.93
N ARG A 68 -18.34 -7.09 11.98
CA ARG A 68 -17.24 -8.05 12.06
C ARG A 68 -16.00 -7.51 12.76
N ILE A 69 -15.94 -6.20 13.03
CA ILE A 69 -14.89 -5.61 13.87
C ILE A 69 -15.18 -6.03 15.33
N PRO A 70 -14.24 -6.75 15.99
CA PRO A 70 -14.42 -7.15 17.39
C PRO A 70 -14.72 -5.94 18.29
N SER A 71 -15.67 -6.08 19.21
CA SER A 71 -16.12 -4.98 20.07
C SER A 71 -15.02 -4.45 21.01
N ASP A 72 -14.09 -5.32 21.36
CA ASP A 72 -12.90 -5.05 22.18
C ASP A 72 -11.72 -4.51 21.34
N SER A 73 -11.84 -4.43 20.01
CA SER A 73 -10.84 -3.80 19.17
C SER A 73 -10.74 -2.31 19.47
N ARG A 74 -9.50 -1.86 19.66
CA ARG A 74 -9.12 -0.47 19.93
C ARG A 74 -8.20 0.10 18.86
N GLN A 75 -7.80 -0.70 17.87
CA GLN A 75 -6.99 -0.28 16.73
C GLN A 75 -7.53 -0.90 15.44
N VAL A 76 -7.84 -0.06 14.46
CA VAL A 76 -8.30 -0.48 13.14
C VAL A 76 -7.37 0.10 12.08
N VAL A 77 -6.76 -0.77 11.28
CA VAL A 77 -6.11 -0.41 10.03
C VAL A 77 -7.16 -0.52 8.92
N ALA A 78 -7.67 0.60 8.44
CA ALA A 78 -8.61 0.61 7.31
C ALA A 78 -7.84 0.74 6.00
N VAL A 79 -8.08 -0.15 5.04
CA VAL A 79 -7.50 -0.09 3.69
C VAL A 79 -8.61 0.21 2.70
N TYR A 80 -8.63 1.44 2.22
CA TYR A 80 -9.60 1.95 1.25
C TYR A 80 -9.06 1.80 -0.16
N GLY A 81 -9.47 0.75 -0.87
CA GLY A 81 -9.18 0.58 -2.29
C GLY A 81 -9.95 1.57 -3.16
N GLU A 82 -9.30 2.15 -4.17
CA GLU A 82 -9.93 3.17 -5.02
C GLU A 82 -11.13 2.65 -5.81
N GLY A 83 -11.10 1.37 -6.18
CA GLY A 83 -12.16 0.67 -6.91
C GLY A 83 -11.87 -0.82 -7.07
N LYS A 84 -12.90 -1.58 -7.47
CA LYS A 84 -12.87 -3.05 -7.55
C LYS A 84 -11.71 -3.65 -8.33
N ASP A 85 -11.26 -2.96 -9.39
CA ASP A 85 -10.20 -3.41 -10.29
C ASP A 85 -8.96 -2.50 -10.26
N SER A 86 -8.84 -1.63 -9.25
CA SER A 86 -7.69 -0.75 -9.05
C SER A 86 -6.67 -1.37 -8.10
N ALA A 87 -5.38 -1.16 -8.37
CA ALA A 87 -4.30 -1.50 -7.45
C ALA A 87 -4.04 -0.41 -6.41
N GLU A 88 -4.64 0.77 -6.56
CA GLU A 88 -4.41 1.93 -5.70
C GLU A 88 -5.30 1.86 -4.46
N SER A 89 -4.70 2.19 -3.30
CA SER A 89 -5.41 2.22 -2.03
C SER A 89 -4.83 3.27 -1.07
N THR A 90 -5.61 3.60 -0.04
CA THR A 90 -5.16 4.40 1.10
C THR A 90 -5.31 3.60 2.38
N VAL A 91 -4.23 3.49 3.15
CA VAL A 91 -4.26 2.90 4.48
C VAL A 91 -4.41 4.01 5.53
N VAL A 92 -5.32 3.81 6.48
CA VAL A 92 -5.56 4.72 7.59
C VAL A 92 -5.54 3.94 8.91
N LEU A 93 -4.76 4.42 9.88
CA LEU A 93 -4.82 3.91 11.24
C LEU A 93 -5.83 4.72 12.06
N TYR A 94 -6.81 4.03 12.64
CA TYR A 94 -7.73 4.56 13.64
C TYR A 94 -7.43 3.95 15.00
N THR A 95 -7.36 4.79 16.02
CA THR A 95 -7.16 4.36 17.41
C THR A 95 -8.36 4.80 18.24
N LYS A 96 -8.90 3.90 19.07
CA LYS A 96 -10.06 4.18 19.91
C LYS A 96 -9.65 4.93 21.16
N ASN A 97 -10.29 6.06 21.42
CA ASN A 97 -10.15 6.85 22.64
C ASN A 97 -11.52 6.96 23.33
N GLY A 98 -11.66 6.34 24.51
CA GLY A 98 -12.98 6.17 25.14
C GLY A 98 -13.98 5.45 24.22
N SER A 99 -15.02 6.18 23.81
CA SER A 99 -16.09 5.70 22.92
C SER A 99 -15.94 6.12 21.45
N THR A 100 -14.90 6.88 21.12
CA THR A 100 -14.68 7.45 19.80
C THR A 100 -13.40 6.91 19.16
N TRP A 101 -13.27 7.14 17.86
CA TRP A 101 -12.12 6.77 17.04
C TRP A 101 -11.42 8.03 16.54
N ASP A 102 -10.10 8.04 16.70
CA ASP A 102 -9.23 9.09 16.19
C ASP A 102 -8.50 8.60 14.94
N LYS A 103 -8.62 9.36 13.84
CA LYS A 103 -7.79 9.17 12.65
C LYS A 103 -6.35 9.54 13.02
N THR A 104 -5.51 8.53 13.23
CA THR A 104 -4.16 8.71 13.77
C THR A 104 -3.18 9.13 12.67
N ARG A 105 -3.20 8.43 11.53
CA ARG A 105 -2.31 8.64 10.37
C ARG A 105 -2.88 7.98 9.10
N SER A 106 -2.44 8.43 7.93
CA SER A 106 -2.88 7.97 6.60
C SER A 106 -1.68 7.84 5.67
N TRP A 107 -1.69 6.87 4.76
CA TRP A 107 -0.64 6.63 3.78
C TRP A 107 -1.21 6.12 2.46
N ALA A 108 -0.57 6.47 1.34
CA ALA A 108 -0.77 5.77 0.08
C ALA A 108 -0.26 4.33 0.19
N ALA A 109 -0.90 3.41 -0.53
CA ALA A 109 -0.60 1.99 -0.51
C ALA A 109 -1.05 1.33 -1.82
N HIS A 110 -0.51 0.15 -2.12
CA HIS A 110 -1.03 -0.67 -3.21
C HIS A 110 -1.64 -1.96 -2.68
N ASN A 111 -2.74 -2.39 -3.28
CA ASN A 111 -3.36 -3.70 -3.05
C ASN A 111 -3.04 -4.66 -4.21
N GLY A 112 -3.72 -5.81 -4.27
CA GLY A 112 -3.58 -6.76 -5.37
C GLY A 112 -3.75 -6.08 -6.73
N LYS A 113 -2.87 -6.37 -7.68
CA LYS A 113 -2.80 -5.67 -8.99
C LYS A 113 -4.07 -5.80 -9.85
N LYS A 114 -4.94 -6.76 -9.55
CA LYS A 114 -6.26 -6.89 -10.18
C LYS A 114 -7.40 -6.36 -9.30
N GLY A 115 -7.08 -5.66 -8.21
CA GLY A 115 -8.04 -5.08 -7.29
C GLY A 115 -8.50 -6.03 -6.19
N TRP A 116 -9.80 -6.05 -5.96
CA TRP A 116 -10.45 -6.59 -4.76
C TRP A 116 -11.44 -7.70 -5.09
N THR A 117 -11.63 -8.63 -4.16
CA THR A 117 -12.60 -9.74 -4.30
C THR A 117 -13.17 -10.18 -2.95
N ASN A 118 -14.45 -10.56 -2.93
CA ASN A 118 -15.06 -11.26 -1.79
C ASN A 118 -14.80 -12.78 -1.84
N ASP A 119 -14.27 -13.28 -2.96
CA ASP A 119 -14.05 -14.70 -3.21
C ASP A 119 -12.59 -14.95 -3.64
N HIS A 120 -11.67 -14.68 -2.71
CA HIS A 120 -10.24 -14.79 -2.98
C HIS A 120 -9.80 -16.25 -3.15
N HIS A 121 -8.90 -16.45 -4.11
CA HIS A 121 -8.27 -17.71 -4.46
C HIS A 121 -6.78 -17.51 -4.75
N GLU A 122 -5.98 -18.55 -4.51
CA GLU A 122 -4.54 -18.54 -4.82
C GLU A 122 -4.29 -18.14 -6.27
N GLY A 123 -3.40 -17.15 -6.47
CA GLY A 123 -3.01 -16.67 -7.81
C GLY A 123 -4.04 -15.80 -8.54
N ASP A 124 -5.18 -15.45 -7.92
CA ASP A 124 -6.17 -14.55 -8.55
C ASP A 124 -5.66 -13.11 -8.73
N ASN A 125 -4.58 -12.75 -8.02
CA ASN A 125 -3.95 -11.43 -7.99
C ASN A 125 -4.86 -10.31 -7.43
N ARG A 126 -5.81 -10.65 -6.56
CA ARG A 126 -6.75 -9.75 -5.90
C ARG A 126 -6.60 -9.82 -4.39
N SER A 127 -6.79 -8.69 -3.73
CA SER A 127 -6.84 -8.64 -2.25
C SER A 127 -8.23 -9.08 -1.76
N PRO A 128 -8.32 -9.88 -0.67
CA PRO A 128 -9.60 -10.26 -0.10
C PRO A 128 -10.27 -9.07 0.58
N VAL A 129 -11.57 -8.93 0.37
CA VAL A 129 -12.43 -8.00 1.11
C VAL A 129 -12.78 -8.62 2.46
N GLY A 130 -12.64 -7.87 3.55
CA GLY A 130 -13.10 -8.34 4.85
C GLY A 130 -12.49 -7.63 6.06
N VAL A 131 -12.74 -8.23 7.22
CA VAL A 131 -12.13 -7.86 8.50
C VAL A 131 -11.30 -9.03 9.00
N PHE A 132 -10.04 -8.78 9.30
CA PHE A 132 -9.06 -9.78 9.74
C PHE A 132 -8.26 -9.25 10.92
N THR A 133 -7.83 -10.11 11.83
CA THR A 133 -6.94 -9.72 12.93
C THR A 133 -5.51 -9.53 12.44
N LEU A 134 -4.74 -8.72 13.17
CA LEU A 134 -3.31 -8.54 12.98
C LEU A 134 -2.59 -9.06 14.23
N SER A 135 -2.04 -10.27 14.17
CA SER A 135 -1.53 -10.96 15.37
C SER A 135 -0.01 -11.07 15.44
N ASP A 136 0.68 -11.10 14.30
CA ASP A 136 2.11 -11.40 14.22
C ASP A 136 2.81 -10.47 13.21
N ALA A 137 4.10 -10.21 13.45
CA ALA A 137 4.96 -9.42 12.59
C ALA A 137 6.31 -10.13 12.35
N GLY A 138 7.10 -9.61 11.40
CA GLY A 138 8.41 -10.17 11.12
C GLY A 138 9.09 -9.52 9.94
N GLY A 139 10.11 -10.19 9.41
CA GLY A 139 10.81 -9.78 8.20
C GLY A 139 12.28 -10.17 8.21
N VAL A 140 12.99 -9.75 7.16
CA VAL A 140 14.45 -9.94 7.03
C VAL A 140 15.21 -9.02 8.01
N LEU A 141 14.70 -7.80 8.19
CA LEU A 141 15.36 -6.79 9.01
C LEU A 141 15.14 -7.04 10.51
N ALA A 142 16.03 -6.45 11.31
CA ALA A 142 15.89 -6.44 12.76
C ALA A 142 14.59 -5.74 13.18
N ASP A 143 14.05 -6.16 14.31
CA ASP A 143 12.87 -5.57 14.91
C ASP A 143 13.05 -4.05 15.10
N PRO A 144 12.21 -3.19 14.47
CA PRO A 144 12.31 -1.73 14.60
C PRO A 144 11.68 -1.19 15.91
N GLY A 145 11.36 -2.05 16.86
CA GLY A 145 10.65 -1.72 18.11
C GLY A 145 9.17 -2.11 18.07
N ALA A 146 8.86 -3.24 17.44
CA ALA A 146 7.54 -3.77 17.25
C ALA A 146 6.90 -4.16 18.58
N ARG A 147 5.59 -3.93 18.69
CA ARG A 147 4.79 -4.38 19.84
C ARG A 147 4.12 -5.73 19.59
N LEU A 148 3.77 -6.02 18.35
CA LEU A 148 3.37 -7.37 17.92
C LEU A 148 4.57 -8.33 18.07
N PRO A 149 4.33 -9.63 18.33
CA PRO A 149 5.37 -10.65 18.24
C PRO A 149 6.12 -10.55 16.90
N TYR A 150 7.44 -10.39 16.95
CA TYR A 150 8.27 -10.14 15.76
C TYR A 150 9.24 -11.30 15.50
N THR A 151 9.09 -11.97 14.36
CA THR A 151 10.02 -13.01 13.90
C THR A 151 10.98 -12.46 12.85
N ARG A 152 12.28 -12.35 13.21
CA ARG A 152 13.33 -12.06 12.23
C ARG A 152 13.84 -13.36 11.60
N SER A 153 13.82 -13.45 10.27
CA SER A 153 14.38 -14.61 9.56
C SER A 153 14.81 -14.28 8.14
N ALA A 154 15.93 -14.86 7.69
CA ALA A 154 16.33 -14.78 6.29
C ALA A 154 15.35 -15.49 5.34
N SER A 155 14.49 -16.38 5.85
CA SER A 155 13.48 -17.08 5.05
C SER A 155 12.36 -16.16 4.53
N PHE A 156 12.26 -14.92 5.03
CA PHE A 156 11.40 -13.89 4.44
C PHE A 156 11.96 -13.33 3.13
N GLN A 157 13.25 -13.51 2.84
CA GLN A 157 13.90 -12.86 1.71
C GLN A 157 13.19 -13.16 0.40
N ALA A 158 12.74 -12.10 -0.28
CA ALA A 158 12.18 -12.22 -1.61
C ALA A 158 13.21 -12.88 -2.56
N PRO A 159 12.80 -13.83 -3.42
CA PRO A 159 13.74 -14.54 -4.28
C PRO A 159 14.52 -13.62 -5.21
N HIS A 160 15.84 -13.85 -5.36
CA HIS A 160 16.69 -13.01 -6.21
C HIS A 160 16.36 -13.06 -7.71
N TYR A 161 15.56 -14.04 -8.16
CA TYR A 161 15.08 -14.09 -9.54
C TYR A 161 13.92 -13.10 -9.80
N TRP A 162 13.33 -12.50 -8.77
CA TRP A 162 12.40 -11.38 -8.92
C TRP A 162 13.14 -10.11 -9.36
N ALA A 163 12.41 -9.16 -9.95
CA ALA A 163 12.99 -7.86 -10.27
C ALA A 163 13.51 -7.19 -8.98
N LYS A 164 14.61 -6.44 -9.11
CA LYS A 164 15.30 -5.82 -7.96
C LYS A 164 14.41 -4.94 -7.09
N SER A 165 13.37 -4.33 -7.68
CA SER A 165 12.36 -3.56 -6.96
C SER A 165 11.68 -4.35 -5.85
N HIS A 166 11.59 -5.68 -5.98
CA HIS A 166 10.90 -6.55 -5.03
C HIS A 166 11.80 -7.15 -3.95
N TRP A 167 13.12 -6.95 -4.01
CA TRP A 167 14.06 -7.61 -3.09
C TRP A 167 13.86 -7.22 -1.63
N HIS A 168 13.15 -6.12 -1.39
CA HIS A 168 12.88 -5.57 -0.07
C HIS A 168 11.40 -5.67 0.36
N ASP A 169 10.55 -6.32 -0.44
CA ASP A 169 9.10 -6.42 -0.16
C ASP A 169 8.84 -6.93 1.26
N PHE A 170 9.64 -7.89 1.72
CA PHE A 170 9.45 -8.56 3.01
C PHE A 170 10.53 -8.22 4.04
N ASP A 171 11.21 -7.07 3.88
CA ASP A 171 12.10 -6.53 4.90
C ASP A 171 11.35 -6.33 6.23
N TYR A 172 10.09 -5.88 6.15
CA TYR A 172 9.11 -5.81 7.22
C TYR A 172 7.76 -6.36 6.75
N VAL A 173 7.11 -7.17 7.59
CA VAL A 173 5.77 -7.72 7.36
C VAL A 173 4.92 -7.65 8.62
N ILE A 174 3.62 -7.41 8.45
CA ILE A 174 2.58 -7.63 9.47
C ILE A 174 1.58 -8.62 8.88
N ALA A 175 1.32 -9.72 9.57
CA ALA A 175 0.44 -10.76 9.09
C ALA A 175 -1.03 -10.32 9.13
N ILE A 176 -1.72 -10.46 7.99
CA ILE A 176 -3.18 -10.41 7.95
C ILE A 176 -3.69 -11.83 8.17
N ASP A 177 -4.54 -12.04 9.17
CA ASP A 177 -5.03 -13.37 9.55
C ASP A 177 -6.10 -13.92 8.60
N TYR A 178 -5.82 -13.91 7.29
CA TYR A 178 -6.57 -14.58 6.24
C TYR A 178 -5.98 -15.97 5.99
N ASN A 179 -6.78 -17.02 6.20
CA ASN A 179 -6.41 -18.43 5.99
C ASN A 179 -5.01 -18.80 6.54
N ARG A 180 -4.72 -18.44 7.80
CA ARG A 180 -3.48 -18.79 8.50
C ARG A 180 -3.76 -19.14 9.97
N VAL A 181 -2.77 -19.73 10.63
CA VAL A 181 -2.80 -19.97 12.08
C VAL A 181 -2.33 -18.70 12.80
N LYS A 182 -3.21 -18.09 13.61
CA LYS A 182 -2.88 -16.88 14.39
C LYS A 182 -1.87 -17.20 15.48
N GLY A 183 -0.98 -16.26 15.80
CA GLY A 183 0.06 -16.44 16.82
C GLY A 183 1.26 -17.26 16.34
N THR A 184 1.41 -17.44 15.03
CA THR A 184 2.56 -18.13 14.40
C THR A 184 3.38 -17.13 13.59
N ALA A 185 4.62 -17.44 13.26
CA ALA A 185 5.42 -16.53 12.43
C ALA A 185 4.70 -16.19 11.10
N PRO A 186 4.81 -14.96 10.56
CA PRO A 186 4.12 -14.59 9.33
C PRO A 186 4.40 -15.51 8.13
N ASN A 187 5.59 -16.11 8.06
CA ASN A 187 6.02 -17.08 7.04
C ASN A 187 5.63 -18.55 7.34
N ASP A 188 4.84 -18.83 8.37
CA ASP A 188 4.26 -20.16 8.56
C ASP A 188 3.37 -20.52 7.33
N PRO A 189 3.63 -21.64 6.65
CA PRO A 189 2.95 -21.99 5.41
C PRO A 189 1.58 -22.64 5.63
N THR A 190 1.16 -22.89 6.88
CA THR A 190 -0.08 -23.60 7.20
C THR A 190 -1.30 -22.79 6.73
N ARG A 191 -2.20 -23.46 6.00
CA ARG A 191 -3.44 -22.90 5.44
C ARG A 191 -4.63 -23.78 5.85
N PRO A 192 -5.35 -23.45 6.95
CA PRO A 192 -6.43 -24.28 7.48
C PRO A 192 -7.60 -24.53 6.50
N GLU A 193 -7.88 -23.57 5.60
CA GLU A 193 -8.92 -23.67 4.58
C GLU A 193 -8.38 -24.23 3.24
N GLY A 194 -7.15 -24.75 3.25
CA GLY A 194 -6.49 -25.31 2.07
C GLY A 194 -5.75 -24.28 1.22
N GLN A 195 -4.86 -24.78 0.36
CA GLN A 195 -4.00 -23.92 -0.48
C GLN A 195 -4.80 -23.16 -1.55
N SER A 196 -5.86 -23.75 -2.11
CA SER A 196 -6.65 -23.10 -3.17
C SER A 196 -7.33 -21.81 -2.73
N LYS A 197 -7.62 -21.66 -1.43
CA LYS A 197 -8.23 -20.47 -0.85
C LYS A 197 -7.27 -19.26 -0.81
N GLY A 198 -5.98 -19.48 -1.05
CA GLY A 198 -4.92 -18.50 -0.93
C GLY A 198 -4.51 -18.22 0.52
N GLY A 199 -3.41 -17.52 0.72
CA GLY A 199 -2.97 -17.07 2.05
C GLY A 199 -1.62 -16.37 1.98
N GLY A 200 -0.95 -16.18 3.12
CA GLY A 200 0.32 -15.43 3.14
C GLY A 200 0.13 -13.96 2.75
N ILE A 201 -1.01 -13.39 3.13
CA ILE A 201 -1.36 -12.00 2.84
C ILE A 201 -0.86 -11.13 3.99
N TRP A 202 -0.06 -10.12 3.66
CA TRP A 202 0.62 -9.29 4.62
C TRP A 202 0.41 -7.80 4.31
N LEU A 203 0.60 -6.96 5.33
CA LEU A 203 1.08 -5.60 5.12
C LEU A 203 2.60 -5.68 4.95
N HIS A 204 3.16 -5.12 3.88
CA HIS A 204 4.60 -5.22 3.63
C HIS A 204 5.18 -3.97 2.96
N MET A 205 6.48 -3.98 2.67
CA MET A 205 7.20 -2.84 2.10
C MET A 205 6.81 -2.60 0.64
N ASP A 206 6.60 -1.34 0.28
CA ASP A 206 6.19 -0.96 -1.06
C ASP A 206 7.30 -1.02 -2.10
N HIS A 207 6.93 -1.52 -3.28
CA HIS A 207 7.75 -1.63 -4.48
C HIS A 207 7.20 -0.81 -5.66
N GLY A 208 6.21 0.05 -5.43
CA GLY A 208 5.70 1.03 -6.40
C GLY A 208 4.68 0.50 -7.41
N SER A 209 4.04 -0.65 -7.16
CA SER A 209 2.94 -1.16 -8.00
C SER A 209 2.08 -2.17 -7.24
N GLY A 210 0.97 -2.59 -7.85
CA GLY A 210 0.08 -3.61 -7.29
C GLY A 210 0.78 -4.93 -6.90
N THR A 211 0.29 -5.54 -5.83
CA THR A 211 0.83 -6.79 -5.26
C THR A 211 0.15 -8.02 -5.88
N SER A 212 0.48 -9.22 -5.39
CA SER A 212 -0.28 -10.44 -5.72
C SER A 212 -1.54 -10.62 -4.85
N ALA A 213 -1.67 -9.95 -3.71
CA ALA A 213 -2.86 -9.95 -2.83
C ALA A 213 -2.64 -9.11 -1.55
N CYS A 214 -1.38 -8.95 -1.15
CA CYS A 214 -0.94 -8.13 -0.03
C CYS A 214 -1.33 -6.65 -0.16
N VAL A 215 -1.13 -5.90 0.92
CA VAL A 215 -1.18 -4.44 0.91
C VAL A 215 0.22 -3.91 1.18
N SER A 216 0.78 -3.12 0.26
CA SER A 216 2.13 -2.61 0.36
C SER A 216 2.16 -1.14 0.78
N LEU A 217 3.13 -0.80 1.62
CA LEU A 217 3.24 0.48 2.33
C LEU A 217 4.68 0.97 2.35
N SER A 218 4.89 2.28 2.39
CA SER A 218 6.25 2.83 2.51
C SER A 218 6.94 2.33 3.79
N LYS A 219 8.28 2.33 3.77
CA LYS A 219 9.09 1.94 4.94
C LYS A 219 8.68 2.66 6.23
N SER A 220 8.48 3.98 6.14
CA SER A 220 8.11 4.79 7.30
C SER A 220 6.71 4.47 7.82
N ALA A 221 5.79 4.06 6.95
CA ALA A 221 4.48 3.57 7.34
C ALA A 221 4.58 2.23 8.07
N MET A 222 5.34 1.26 7.51
CA MET A 222 5.57 -0.04 8.14
C MET A 222 6.23 0.08 9.52
N GLU A 223 7.29 0.88 9.64
CA GLU A 223 7.93 1.14 10.94
C GLU A 223 6.99 1.78 11.94
N TYR A 224 6.14 2.72 11.51
CA TYR A 224 5.15 3.35 12.38
C TYR A 224 4.11 2.33 12.87
N LEU A 225 3.56 1.52 11.97
CA LEU A 225 2.58 0.49 12.33
C LEU A 225 3.20 -0.54 13.29
N LEU A 226 4.41 -1.04 13.02
CA LEU A 226 5.09 -2.00 13.89
C LEU A 226 5.25 -1.47 15.32
N ARG A 227 5.68 -0.21 15.48
CA ARG A 227 5.87 0.43 16.81
C ARG A 227 4.56 0.80 17.51
N THR A 228 3.41 0.74 16.81
CA THR A 228 2.13 1.28 17.29
C THR A 228 1.08 0.21 17.52
N LEU A 229 0.97 -0.81 16.65
CA LEU A 229 -0.03 -1.85 16.77
C LEU A 229 0.27 -2.74 17.97
N ASP A 230 -0.59 -2.70 18.97
CA ASP A 230 -0.37 -3.31 20.27
C ASP A 230 -1.30 -4.52 20.42
N PRO A 231 -0.79 -5.74 20.66
CA PRO A 231 -1.63 -6.93 20.77
C PRO A 231 -2.70 -6.81 21.87
N HIS A 232 -2.47 -6.01 22.92
CA HIS A 232 -3.45 -5.75 23.98
C HIS A 232 -4.56 -4.77 23.57
N GLN A 233 -4.45 -4.13 22.40
CA GLN A 233 -5.46 -3.27 21.81
C GLN A 233 -6.25 -3.97 20.70
N HIS A 234 -6.03 -5.29 20.53
CA HIS A 234 -6.74 -6.16 19.59
C HIS A 234 -6.81 -5.57 18.17
N PRO A 235 -5.67 -5.33 17.50
CA PRO A 235 -5.63 -4.65 16.22
C PRO A 235 -6.24 -5.53 15.12
N VAL A 236 -7.04 -4.90 14.27
CA VAL A 236 -7.63 -5.52 13.08
C VAL A 236 -7.35 -4.70 11.84
N VAL A 237 -7.44 -5.34 10.68
CA VAL A 237 -7.53 -4.67 9.39
C VAL A 237 -8.95 -4.84 8.84
N VAL A 238 -9.54 -3.75 8.35
CA VAL A 238 -10.74 -3.77 7.48
C VAL A 238 -10.30 -3.29 6.10
N MET A 239 -10.56 -4.08 5.07
CA MET A 239 -9.99 -3.83 3.74
C MET A 239 -10.96 -4.21 2.63
N GLY A 240 -11.00 -3.41 1.56
CA GLY A 240 -11.86 -3.59 0.40
C GLY A 240 -11.81 -2.41 -0.56
N ASP A 241 -12.43 -2.53 -1.73
CA ASP A 241 -12.75 -1.35 -2.53
C ASP A 241 -13.93 -0.57 -1.93
N LYS A 242 -14.11 0.69 -2.35
CA LYS A 242 -15.17 1.58 -1.84
C LYS A 242 -16.55 0.93 -1.80
N ALA A 243 -16.99 0.27 -2.88
CA ALA A 243 -18.33 -0.28 -2.94
C ALA A 243 -18.50 -1.45 -1.97
N ASP A 244 -17.49 -2.31 -1.87
CA ASP A 244 -17.48 -3.43 -0.95
C ASP A 244 -17.34 -2.99 0.53
N LEU A 245 -16.64 -1.88 0.79
CA LEU A 245 -16.52 -1.29 2.13
C LEU A 245 -17.82 -0.62 2.58
N ASP A 246 -18.52 0.08 1.69
CA ASP A 246 -19.75 0.82 1.99
C ASP A 246 -20.99 -0.08 2.19
N ALA A 247 -20.99 -1.28 1.61
CA ALA A 247 -22.09 -2.25 1.65
C ALA A 247 -22.21 -2.99 3.00
#